data_AF-A0A9X3ST14-F1
#
_entry.id   AF-A0A9X3ST14-F1
#
_cell.length_a   1.000
_cell.length_b   1.000
_cell.length_c   1.000
_cell.angle_alpha   90.00
_cell.angle_beta   90.00
_cell.angle_gamma   90.00
#
_symmetry.space_group_name_H-M   'P 1'
#
loop_
_entity.id
_entity.type
_entity.pdbx_description
1 polymer ?
#
loop_
_entity_poly.entity_id
_entity_poly.type
_entity_poly.pdbx_seq_one_letter_code
_entity_poly.pdbx_strand_id
1 'polypeptide(L)'
;MSIDEFSAAVGTAADSVETALTAIHAAKDTGEGLAGQLAGLGLETKTAQTHSIAERLESEAAAAAAALKTKLEELRQEVEGLKQSGLQGGGTSPRTATVPATGSGAPPAAPTAPTFTPAGTWATPPKRSFGNPFNAEYEEWVKTANGGPAGDLEYQVIGPTGKAVWFDAQRIEDTGTGKVEYLIDAKGNYGQFVQPDGTFKWFFRERGGLEHTRQQAERQVRAAGGRPVEWWCADEEFADALNDYLDRDVYLRGKIEAFHKPYPEEQS
;
A
#
# COMPACT_ATOMS: atom_id res chain seq x y z
N MET A 1 28.94 5.62 -5.25
CA MET A 1 28.91 5.51 -3.78
C MET A 1 29.91 4.45 -3.38
N SER A 2 30.88 4.77 -2.52
CA SER A 2 31.82 3.78 -2.00
C SER A 2 31.13 2.86 -0.97
N ILE A 3 31.74 1.70 -0.67
CA ILE A 3 31.25 0.80 0.38
C ILE A 3 31.23 1.51 1.74
N ASP A 4 32.20 2.41 1.98
CA ASP A 4 32.28 3.19 3.21
C ASP A 4 31.16 4.24 3.30
N GLU A 5 30.84 4.92 2.18
CA GLU A 5 29.71 5.86 2.11
C GLU A 5 28.37 5.14 2.35
N PHE A 6 28.20 3.95 1.78
CA PHE A 6 27.00 3.15 1.99
C PHE A 6 26.89 2.69 3.46
N SER A 7 27.99 2.20 4.04
CA SER A 7 28.02 1.77 5.44
C SER A 7 27.73 2.93 6.40
N ALA A 8 28.20 4.14 6.10
CA ALA A 8 27.88 5.35 6.86
C ALA A 8 26.38 5.69 6.77
N ALA A 9 25.78 5.60 5.57
CA ALA A 9 24.35 5.83 5.38
C ALA A 9 23.47 4.84 6.16
N VAL A 10 23.86 3.56 6.20
CA VAL A 10 23.19 2.52 7.02
C VAL A 10 23.29 2.84 8.51
N GLY A 11 24.45 3.33 8.98
CA GLY A 11 24.62 3.78 10.36
C GLY A 11 23.71 4.95 10.72
N THR A 12 23.67 5.99 9.88
CA THR A 12 22.77 7.15 10.07
C THR A 12 21.29 6.76 10.07
N ALA A 13 20.91 5.77 9.25
CA ALA A 13 19.56 5.24 9.23
C ALA A 13 19.21 4.52 10.55
N ALA A 14 20.15 3.76 11.13
CA ALA A 14 19.95 3.11 12.43
C ALA A 14 19.78 4.15 13.56
N ASP A 15 20.62 5.19 13.60
CA ASP A 15 20.51 6.27 14.61
C ASP A 15 19.18 7.03 14.51
N SER A 16 18.70 7.23 13.28
CA SER A 16 17.41 7.89 13.01
C SER A 16 16.23 7.07 13.58
N VAL A 17 16.35 5.74 13.57
CA VAL A 17 15.32 4.83 14.08
C VAL A 17 15.29 4.82 15.59
N GLU A 18 16.46 4.84 16.23
CA GLU A 18 16.58 4.97 17.68
C GLU A 18 16.01 6.31 18.17
N THR A 19 16.28 7.39 17.42
CA THR A 19 15.69 8.71 17.66
C THR A 19 14.16 8.67 17.54
N ALA A 20 13.63 8.02 16.49
CA ALA A 20 12.19 7.86 16.30
C ALA A 20 11.54 7.06 17.45
N LEU A 21 12.16 5.95 17.87
CA LEU A 21 11.71 5.16 19.02
C LEU A 21 11.66 6.00 20.31
N THR A 22 12.68 6.84 20.54
CA THR A 22 12.71 7.74 21.70
C THR A 22 11.56 8.76 21.66
N ALA A 23 11.28 9.33 20.49
CA ALA A 23 10.18 10.27 20.31
C ALA A 23 8.80 9.60 20.53
N ILE A 24 8.65 8.34 20.11
CA ILE A 24 7.43 7.55 20.32
C ILE A 24 7.19 7.32 21.82
N HIS A 25 8.23 6.97 22.59
CA HIS A 25 8.10 6.82 24.04
C HIS A 25 7.72 8.14 24.72
N ALA A 26 8.32 9.27 24.32
CA ALA A 26 7.96 10.58 24.88
C ALA A 26 6.50 10.98 24.56
N ALA A 27 6.02 10.65 23.35
CA ALA A 27 4.63 10.87 22.97
C ALA A 27 3.65 10.01 23.79
N LYS A 28 4.04 8.76 24.11
CA LYS A 28 3.28 7.87 25.00
C LYS A 28 3.13 8.48 26.40
N ASP A 29 4.24 8.91 27.01
CA ASP A 29 4.22 9.52 28.34
C ASP A 29 3.30 10.75 28.38
N THR A 30 3.31 11.54 27.31
CA THR A 30 2.41 12.70 27.15
C THR A 30 0.94 12.26 27.04
N GLY A 31 0.66 11.21 26.27
CA GLY A 31 -0.69 10.64 26.10
C GLY A 31 -1.26 10.06 27.40
N GLU A 32 -0.45 9.35 28.18
CA GLU A 32 -0.81 8.84 29.50
C GLU A 32 -1.12 9.99 30.48
N GLY A 33 -0.33 11.07 30.44
CA GLY A 33 -0.59 12.29 31.21
C GLY A 33 -1.93 12.94 30.87
N LEU A 34 -2.25 13.06 29.57
CA LEU A 34 -3.54 13.58 29.10
C LEU A 34 -4.70 12.69 29.50
N ALA A 35 -4.55 11.37 29.40
CA ALA A 35 -5.56 10.41 29.83
C ALA A 35 -5.87 10.56 31.34
N GLY A 36 -4.84 10.77 32.17
CA GLY A 36 -4.99 11.06 33.59
C GLY A 36 -5.75 12.37 33.86
N GLN A 37 -5.45 13.43 33.11
CA GLN A 37 -6.18 14.71 33.21
C GLN A 37 -7.66 14.56 32.81
N LEU A 38 -7.94 13.81 31.74
CA LEU A 38 -9.32 13.55 31.27
C LEU A 38 -10.12 12.71 32.28
N ALA A 39 -9.47 11.74 32.94
CA ALA A 39 -10.09 10.98 34.01
C ALA A 39 -10.48 11.88 35.18
N GLY A 40 -9.62 12.84 35.56
CA GLY A 40 -9.92 13.82 36.61
C GLY A 40 -11.10 14.75 36.29
N LEU A 41 -11.47 14.88 35.01
CA LEU A 41 -12.62 15.67 34.55
C LEU A 41 -13.91 14.83 34.39
N GLY A 42 -13.89 13.55 34.74
CA GLY A 42 -15.05 12.65 34.60
C GLY A 42 -15.37 12.27 33.15
N LEU A 43 -14.40 12.37 32.24
CA LEU A 43 -14.56 12.05 30.81
C LEU A 43 -14.15 10.62 30.49
N GLU A 44 -14.70 9.64 31.22
CA GLU A 44 -14.30 8.23 31.20
C GLU A 44 -14.25 7.61 29.79
N THR A 45 -15.22 7.92 28.93
CA THR A 45 -15.25 7.44 27.54
C THR A 45 -14.09 8.01 26.71
N LYS A 46 -13.74 9.29 26.91
CA LYS A 46 -12.61 9.91 26.20
C LYS A 46 -11.28 9.40 26.71
N THR A 47 -11.18 9.09 28.01
CA THR A 47 -10.00 8.46 28.60
C THR A 47 -9.76 7.07 27.99
N ALA A 48 -10.80 6.23 27.94
CA ALA A 48 -10.70 4.90 27.33
C ALA A 48 -10.31 4.96 25.84
N GLN A 49 -10.89 5.90 25.09
CA GLN A 49 -10.54 6.12 23.69
C GLN A 49 -9.09 6.60 23.53
N THR A 50 -8.62 7.50 24.39
CA THR A 50 -7.23 8.00 24.39
C THR A 50 -6.25 6.87 24.68
N HIS A 51 -6.54 6.02 25.67
CA HIS A 51 -5.72 4.87 26.02
C HIS A 51 -5.62 3.86 24.86
N SER A 52 -6.76 3.53 24.24
CA SER A 52 -6.78 2.62 23.09
C SER A 52 -6.00 3.16 21.88
N ILE A 53 -6.06 4.47 21.63
CA ILE A 53 -5.26 5.11 20.57
C ILE A 53 -3.76 5.05 20.91
N ALA A 54 -3.38 5.32 22.15
CA ALA A 54 -1.99 5.28 22.61
C ALA A 54 -1.39 3.87 22.49
N GLU A 55 -2.07 2.85 22.99
CA GLU A 55 -1.65 1.44 22.87
C GLU A 55 -1.51 1.01 21.40
N ARG A 56 -2.43 1.46 20.54
CA ARG A 56 -2.36 1.16 19.11
C ARG A 56 -1.15 1.82 18.45
N LEU A 57 -0.90 3.10 18.73
CA LEU A 57 0.25 3.81 18.17
C LEU A 57 1.58 3.19 18.64
N GLU A 58 1.64 2.74 19.90
CA GLU A 58 2.80 2.01 20.43
C GLU A 58 3.02 0.69 19.70
N SER A 59 1.97 -0.10 19.51
CA SER A 59 2.05 -1.37 18.79
C SER A 59 2.47 -1.18 17.32
N GLU A 60 1.90 -0.19 16.62
CA GLU A 60 2.25 0.13 15.24
C GLU A 60 3.71 0.61 15.12
N ALA A 61 4.16 1.46 16.05
CA ALA A 61 5.52 1.95 16.11
C ALA A 61 6.54 0.81 16.37
N ALA A 62 6.25 -0.06 17.33
CA ALA A 62 7.09 -1.21 17.65
C ALA A 62 7.22 -2.17 16.45
N ALA A 63 6.11 -2.43 15.74
CA ALA A 63 6.11 -3.26 14.54
C ALA A 63 6.94 -2.62 13.40
N ALA A 64 6.79 -1.32 13.18
CA ALA A 64 7.56 -0.59 12.16
C ALA A 64 9.07 -0.59 12.48
N ALA A 65 9.44 -0.38 13.75
CA ALA A 65 10.83 -0.42 14.18
C ALA A 65 11.43 -1.82 14.04
N ALA A 66 10.68 -2.87 14.37
CA ALA A 66 11.12 -4.26 14.17
C ALA A 66 11.34 -4.58 12.69
N ALA A 67 10.41 -4.19 11.82
CA ALA A 67 10.53 -4.40 10.37
C ALA A 67 11.75 -3.67 9.79
N LEU A 68 12.01 -2.44 10.24
CA LEU A 68 13.14 -1.66 9.77
C LEU A 68 14.47 -2.22 10.28
N LYS A 69 14.53 -2.69 11.54
CA LYS A 69 15.69 -3.42 12.08
C LYS A 69 16.02 -4.66 11.25
N THR A 70 15.01 -5.45 10.87
CA THR A 70 15.20 -6.62 9.99
C THR A 70 15.80 -6.21 8.65
N LYS A 71 15.26 -5.17 8.00
CA LYS A 71 15.79 -4.68 6.71
C LYS A 71 17.21 -4.14 6.81
N LEU A 72 17.57 -3.45 7.89
CA LEU A 72 18.94 -2.99 8.11
C LEU A 72 19.92 -4.17 8.26
N GLU A 73 19.50 -5.24 8.93
CA GLU A 73 20.31 -6.45 9.08
C GLU A 73 20.47 -7.19 7.74
N GLU A 74 19.40 -7.31 6.95
CA GLU A 74 19.47 -7.85 5.58
C GLU A 74 20.46 -7.06 4.70
N LEU A 75 20.36 -5.73 4.70
CA LEU A 75 21.29 -4.87 3.96
C LEU A 75 22.73 -5.02 4.44
N ARG A 76 22.94 -5.18 5.75
CA ARG A 76 24.27 -5.42 6.32
C ARG A 76 24.86 -6.74 5.81
N GLN A 77 24.05 -7.79 5.74
CA GLN A 77 24.48 -9.09 5.23
C GLN A 77 24.82 -9.03 3.73
N GLU A 78 24.03 -8.32 2.93
CA GLU A 78 24.32 -8.09 1.51
C GLU A 78 25.65 -7.38 1.29
N VAL A 79 25.94 -6.33 2.07
CA VAL A 79 27.21 -5.60 2.01
C VAL A 79 28.40 -6.48 2.35
N GLU A 80 28.30 -7.29 3.40
CA GLU A 80 29.38 -8.22 3.78
C GLU A 80 29.60 -9.31 2.72
N GLY A 81 28.52 -9.80 2.09
CA GLY A 81 28.62 -10.70 0.94
C GLY A 81 29.36 -10.08 -0.25
N LEU A 82 29.08 -8.81 -0.56
CA LEU A 82 29.76 -8.08 -1.63
C LEU A 82 31.26 -7.86 -1.32
N LYS A 83 31.62 -7.54 -0.07
CA LYS A 83 33.03 -7.41 0.34
C LYS A 83 33.81 -8.71 0.16
N GLN A 84 33.23 -9.85 0.53
CA GLN A 84 33.86 -11.17 0.38
C GLN A 84 34.03 -11.55 -1.10
N SER A 85 33.05 -11.21 -1.94
CA SER A 85 33.08 -11.46 -3.39
C SER A 85 34.14 -10.60 -4.10
N GLY A 86 34.32 -9.34 -3.69
CA GLY A 86 35.30 -8.42 -4.27
C GLY A 86 36.76 -8.76 -3.94
N LEU A 87 37.02 -9.44 -2.82
CA LEU A 87 38.37 -9.86 -2.40
C LEU A 87 38.88 -11.12 -3.13
N GLN A 88 38.01 -11.90 -3.80
CA GLN A 88 38.43 -13.07 -4.60
C GLN A 88 38.77 -12.74 -6.07
N GLY A 89 38.61 -11.49 -6.52
CA GLY A 89 38.96 -11.07 -7.88
C GLY A 89 40.43 -10.71 -8.12
N GLY A 90 41.27 -10.78 -7.08
CA GLY A 90 42.66 -10.31 -7.10
C GLY A 90 43.69 -11.39 -7.46
N GLY A 91 43.83 -11.70 -8.75
CA GLY A 91 45.10 -12.14 -9.34
C GLY A 91 45.43 -13.64 -9.31
N THR A 92 45.26 -14.29 -10.44
CA THR A 92 46.31 -15.15 -11.03
C THR A 92 46.11 -15.26 -12.54
N SER A 93 47.16 -14.96 -13.28
CA SER A 93 47.24 -15.09 -14.74
C SER A 93 47.06 -16.54 -15.22
N PRO A 94 46.65 -16.75 -16.49
CA PRO A 94 46.21 -18.04 -16.98
C PRO A 94 47.38 -18.98 -17.22
N ARG A 95 47.41 -20.11 -16.50
CA ARG A 95 48.18 -21.29 -16.90
C ARG A 95 47.36 -22.06 -17.92
N THR A 96 47.93 -22.18 -19.11
CA THR A 96 47.56 -23.12 -20.17
C THR A 96 47.42 -24.53 -19.57
N ALA A 97 46.18 -25.01 -19.44
CA ALA A 97 45.86 -26.37 -19.08
C ALA A 97 45.04 -27.00 -20.20
N THR A 98 45.64 -28.02 -20.79
CA THR A 98 45.15 -28.93 -21.81
C THR A 98 43.76 -29.47 -21.48
N VAL A 99 42.83 -29.38 -22.44
CA VAL A 99 41.48 -29.96 -22.35
C VAL A 99 41.54 -31.43 -22.78
N PRO A 100 41.18 -32.41 -21.93
CA PRO A 100 40.70 -33.70 -22.39
C PRO A 100 39.21 -33.60 -22.74
N ALA A 101 38.85 -34.14 -23.89
CA ALA A 101 37.48 -34.24 -24.37
C ALA A 101 36.70 -35.29 -23.58
N THR A 102 35.77 -34.88 -22.70
CA THR A 102 34.66 -35.74 -22.24
C THR A 102 33.51 -34.90 -21.69
N GLY A 103 32.28 -35.17 -22.17
CA GLY A 103 31.04 -34.87 -21.44
C GLY A 103 30.13 -33.84 -22.10
N SER A 104 29.16 -34.31 -22.89
CA SER A 104 27.99 -33.55 -23.30
C SER A 104 27.12 -33.27 -22.07
N GLY A 105 27.47 -32.23 -21.31
CA GLY A 105 26.69 -31.73 -20.19
C GLY A 105 25.62 -30.76 -20.69
N ALA A 106 24.37 -30.98 -20.27
CA ALA A 106 23.24 -30.12 -20.59
C ALA A 106 23.54 -28.64 -20.27
N PRO A 107 23.04 -27.69 -21.09
CA PRO A 107 23.30 -26.27 -20.88
C PRO A 107 22.82 -25.83 -19.49
N PRO A 108 23.56 -24.94 -18.80
CA PRO A 108 23.12 -24.38 -17.53
C PRO A 108 21.75 -23.72 -17.72
N ALA A 109 20.80 -24.06 -16.84
CA ALA A 109 19.47 -23.48 -16.85
C ALA A 109 19.58 -21.95 -16.79
N ALA A 110 18.91 -21.26 -17.71
CA ALA A 110 18.84 -19.81 -17.70
C ALA A 110 18.30 -19.33 -16.34
N PRO A 111 18.82 -18.24 -15.77
CA PRO A 111 18.31 -17.69 -14.52
C PRO A 111 16.81 -17.40 -14.68
N THR A 112 16.00 -18.05 -13.86
CA THR A 112 14.56 -17.85 -13.82
C THR A 112 14.31 -16.40 -13.42
N ALA A 113 13.59 -15.64 -14.27
CA ALA A 113 13.20 -14.28 -13.94
C ALA A 113 12.43 -14.28 -12.60
N PRO A 114 12.61 -13.25 -11.75
CA PRO A 114 11.88 -13.16 -10.49
C PRO A 114 10.37 -13.21 -10.75
N THR A 115 9.69 -14.15 -10.13
CA THR A 115 8.23 -14.27 -10.20
C THR A 115 7.61 -13.09 -9.45
N PHE A 116 6.79 -12.29 -10.14
CA PHE A 116 5.97 -11.26 -9.50
C PHE A 116 4.85 -11.93 -8.70
N THR A 117 4.80 -11.65 -7.40
CA THR A 117 3.75 -12.17 -6.50
C THR A 117 2.78 -11.04 -6.18
N PRO A 118 1.50 -11.14 -6.60
CA PRO A 118 0.47 -10.19 -6.22
C PRO A 118 0.31 -10.15 -4.70
N ALA A 119 0.01 -8.98 -4.14
CA ALA A 119 0.01 -8.80 -2.70
C ALA A 119 -1.34 -9.07 -2.03
N GLY A 120 -2.29 -9.65 -2.75
CA GLY A 120 -3.61 -10.04 -2.27
C GLY A 120 -4.12 -11.36 -2.87
N THR A 121 -5.34 -11.72 -2.51
CA THR A 121 -6.02 -12.93 -2.99
C THR A 121 -7.49 -12.64 -3.26
N TRP A 122 -8.09 -13.38 -4.18
CA TRP A 122 -9.55 -13.32 -4.38
C TRP A 122 -10.25 -14.08 -3.27
N ALA A 123 -11.18 -13.42 -2.58
CA ALA A 123 -11.95 -14.00 -1.50
C ALA A 123 -13.37 -13.43 -1.46
N THR A 124 -14.27 -14.11 -0.77
CA THR A 124 -15.63 -13.60 -0.54
C THR A 124 -15.57 -12.52 0.54
N PRO A 125 -16.02 -11.28 0.27
CA PRO A 125 -16.06 -10.22 1.25
C PRO A 125 -17.08 -10.54 2.35
N PRO A 126 -16.90 -10.02 3.59
CA PRO A 126 -17.94 -10.09 4.59
C PRO A 126 -19.19 -9.40 4.05
N LYS A 127 -20.37 -9.94 4.36
CA LYS A 127 -21.65 -9.39 3.91
C LYS A 127 -21.74 -7.90 4.27
N ARG A 128 -21.65 -7.04 3.27
CA ARG A 128 -21.71 -5.59 3.46
C ARG A 128 -23.14 -5.22 3.84
N SER A 129 -23.34 -4.50 4.94
CA SER A 129 -24.65 -3.97 5.34
C SER A 129 -25.06 -2.76 4.47
N PHE A 130 -24.09 -2.20 3.76
CA PHE A 130 -24.20 -1.04 2.89
C PHE A 130 -23.48 -1.35 1.58
N GLY A 131 -24.11 -0.99 0.47
CA GLY A 131 -23.79 -1.50 -0.86
C GLY A 131 -25.12 -1.59 -1.58
N ASN A 132 -25.57 -0.46 -2.11
CA ASN A 132 -26.84 -0.42 -2.80
C ASN A 132 -26.68 -1.25 -4.10
N PRO A 133 -27.72 -1.94 -4.58
CA PRO A 133 -27.66 -2.69 -5.83
C PRO A 133 -27.29 -1.83 -7.06
N PHE A 134 -27.28 -0.50 -6.94
CA PHE A 134 -26.95 0.41 -8.05
C PHE A 134 -25.48 0.37 -8.49
N ASN A 135 -24.53 -0.16 -7.70
CA ASN A 135 -23.11 -0.24 -8.08
C ASN A 135 -22.70 -1.62 -8.62
N ALA A 136 -23.53 -2.65 -8.41
CA ALA A 136 -23.13 -4.05 -8.59
C ALA A 136 -22.74 -4.38 -10.06
N GLU A 137 -23.47 -3.82 -11.02
CA GLU A 137 -23.19 -4.03 -12.45
C GLU A 137 -21.84 -3.43 -12.85
N TYR A 138 -21.53 -2.24 -12.35
CA TYR A 138 -20.27 -1.56 -12.63
C TYR A 138 -19.10 -2.25 -11.91
N GLU A 139 -19.26 -2.65 -10.64
CA GLU A 139 -18.29 -3.45 -9.90
C GLU A 139 -17.93 -4.75 -10.63
N GLU A 140 -18.93 -5.47 -11.14
CA GLU A 140 -18.71 -6.71 -11.91
C GLU A 140 -18.01 -6.45 -13.24
N TRP A 141 -18.35 -5.36 -13.93
CA TRP A 141 -17.63 -4.96 -15.14
C TRP A 141 -16.17 -4.63 -14.84
N VAL A 142 -15.87 -3.77 -13.86
CA VAL A 142 -14.50 -3.40 -13.49
C VAL A 142 -13.67 -4.64 -13.15
N LYS A 143 -14.26 -5.57 -12.40
CA LYS A 143 -13.62 -6.84 -12.04
C LYS A 143 -13.27 -7.69 -13.26
N THR A 144 -14.24 -7.96 -14.12
CA THR A 144 -14.04 -8.81 -15.30
C THR A 144 -13.14 -8.15 -16.36
N ALA A 145 -13.23 -6.84 -16.54
CA ALA A 145 -12.37 -6.05 -17.44
C ALA A 145 -10.89 -6.12 -17.05
N ASN A 146 -10.59 -6.34 -15.77
CA ASN A 146 -9.22 -6.48 -15.26
C ASN A 146 -8.80 -7.95 -15.02
N GLY A 147 -9.55 -8.92 -15.58
CA GLY A 147 -9.21 -10.34 -15.50
C GLY A 147 -9.49 -10.98 -14.15
N GLY A 148 -10.31 -10.36 -13.31
CA GLY A 148 -10.81 -10.94 -12.07
C GLY A 148 -11.82 -12.08 -12.30
N PRO A 149 -12.06 -12.93 -11.29
CA PRO A 149 -13.08 -13.97 -11.34
C PRO A 149 -14.49 -13.36 -11.34
N ALA A 150 -15.42 -13.97 -12.06
CA ALA A 150 -16.83 -13.56 -12.01
C ALA A 150 -17.47 -13.88 -10.65
N GLY A 151 -18.54 -13.15 -10.31
CA GLY A 151 -19.37 -13.38 -9.12
C GLY A 151 -18.87 -12.67 -7.86
N ASP A 152 -19.25 -13.16 -6.68
CA ASP A 152 -19.14 -12.42 -5.41
C ASP A 152 -17.71 -12.33 -4.82
N LEU A 153 -16.67 -12.62 -5.60
CA LEU A 153 -15.28 -12.49 -5.14
C LEU A 153 -14.77 -11.07 -5.31
N GLU A 154 -14.03 -10.60 -4.32
CA GLU A 154 -13.32 -9.33 -4.34
C GLU A 154 -11.84 -9.56 -4.04
N TYR A 155 -11.00 -8.63 -4.46
CA TYR A 155 -9.57 -8.70 -4.25
C TYR A 155 -9.22 -8.21 -2.83
N GLN A 156 -8.79 -9.15 -2.00
CA GLN A 156 -8.46 -8.93 -0.59
C GLN A 156 -6.97 -8.63 -0.43
N VAL A 157 -6.65 -7.51 0.20
CA VAL A 157 -5.29 -7.17 0.62
C VAL A 157 -5.24 -7.09 2.14
N ILE A 158 -4.33 -7.83 2.77
CA ILE A 158 -4.07 -7.73 4.20
C ILE A 158 -3.12 -6.56 4.44
N GLY A 159 -3.63 -5.49 5.03
CA GLY A 159 -2.81 -4.33 5.37
C GLY A 159 -1.84 -4.61 6.52
N PRO A 160 -0.89 -3.70 6.81
CA PRO A 160 0.11 -3.88 7.86
C PRO A 160 -0.47 -4.14 9.27
N THR A 161 -1.73 -3.77 9.50
CA THR A 161 -2.45 -3.98 10.77
C THR A 161 -3.10 -5.35 10.88
N GLY A 162 -2.89 -6.25 9.90
CA GLY A 162 -3.58 -7.54 9.79
C GLY A 162 -5.06 -7.42 9.36
N LYS A 163 -5.56 -6.20 9.14
CA LYS A 163 -6.93 -5.98 8.67
C LYS A 163 -7.00 -6.14 7.15
N ALA A 164 -7.99 -6.92 6.72
CA ALA A 164 -8.35 -7.03 5.31
C ALA A 164 -8.97 -5.73 4.80
N VAL A 165 -8.49 -5.28 3.65
CA VAL A 165 -9.09 -4.23 2.82
C VAL A 165 -9.42 -4.84 1.47
N TRP A 166 -10.57 -4.45 0.94
CA TRP A 166 -11.16 -5.04 -0.25
C TRP A 166 -11.13 -4.05 -1.40
N PHE A 167 -10.87 -4.58 -2.58
CA PHE A 167 -10.85 -3.89 -3.87
C PHE A 167 -11.70 -4.70 -4.84
N ASP A 168 -12.39 -4.02 -5.75
CA ASP A 168 -13.23 -4.71 -6.74
C ASP A 168 -12.39 -5.42 -7.79
N ALA A 169 -11.17 -4.91 -8.06
CA ALA A 169 -10.22 -5.56 -8.94
C ALA A 169 -8.75 -5.31 -8.61
N GLN A 170 -7.89 -6.04 -9.32
CA GLN A 170 -6.47 -5.73 -9.45
C GLN A 170 -6.08 -5.70 -10.93
N ARG A 171 -5.10 -4.89 -11.29
CA ARG A 171 -4.49 -4.88 -12.64
C ARG A 171 -2.99 -5.01 -12.51
N ILE A 172 -2.38 -5.93 -13.25
CA ILE A 172 -0.92 -6.08 -13.31
C ILE A 172 -0.45 -5.55 -14.66
N GLU A 173 0.40 -4.53 -14.64
CA GLU A 173 1.00 -3.93 -15.83
C GLU A 173 2.50 -4.24 -15.89
N ASP A 174 3.01 -4.51 -17.08
CA ASP A 174 4.44 -4.63 -17.33
C ASP A 174 4.98 -3.29 -17.84
N THR A 175 5.84 -2.64 -17.04
CA THR A 175 6.40 -1.32 -17.36
C THR A 175 7.71 -1.41 -18.14
N GLY A 176 8.14 -2.61 -18.54
CA GLY A 176 9.44 -2.87 -19.15
C GLY A 176 10.62 -2.85 -18.16
N THR A 177 10.48 -2.14 -17.03
CA THR A 177 11.43 -2.18 -15.89
C THR A 177 10.99 -3.13 -14.78
N GLY A 178 9.75 -3.62 -14.83
CA GLY A 178 9.18 -4.52 -13.85
C GLY A 178 7.66 -4.60 -13.99
N LYS A 179 7.02 -5.37 -13.11
CA LYS A 179 5.57 -5.44 -13.02
C LYS A 179 5.07 -4.53 -11.90
N VAL A 180 3.97 -3.83 -12.15
CA VAL A 180 3.28 -2.98 -11.18
C VAL A 180 1.87 -3.53 -10.98
N GLU A 181 1.46 -3.72 -9.73
CA GLU A 181 0.08 -4.06 -9.36
C GLU A 181 -0.67 -2.79 -8.95
N TYR A 182 -1.76 -2.52 -9.65
CA TYR A 182 -2.74 -1.50 -9.33
C TYR A 182 -3.91 -2.15 -8.61
N LEU A 183 -4.39 -1.51 -7.54
CA LEU A 183 -5.55 -1.94 -6.77
C LEU A 183 -6.74 -1.04 -7.13
N ILE A 184 -7.86 -1.62 -7.54
CA ILE A 184 -8.96 -0.89 -8.18
C ILE A 184 -10.24 -0.98 -7.35
N ASP A 185 -10.87 0.15 -7.09
CA ASP A 185 -12.19 0.27 -6.44
C ASP A 185 -13.16 0.98 -7.40
N ALA A 186 -14.38 0.46 -7.52
CA ALA A 186 -15.35 0.84 -8.53
C ALA A 186 -16.45 1.74 -7.94
N LYS A 187 -16.73 2.86 -8.63
CA LYS A 187 -17.69 3.89 -8.25
C LYS A 187 -18.70 4.11 -9.40
N GLY A 188 -19.71 3.26 -9.46
CA GLY A 188 -20.81 3.33 -10.42
C GLY A 188 -22.01 4.12 -9.89
N ASN A 189 -22.56 5.00 -10.73
CA ASN A 189 -23.72 5.86 -10.43
C ASN A 189 -23.51 6.82 -9.26
N TYR A 190 -22.32 7.41 -9.15
CA TYR A 190 -21.98 8.40 -8.13
C TYR A 190 -22.16 9.86 -8.61
N GLY A 191 -22.44 10.09 -9.90
CA GLY A 191 -22.77 11.41 -10.46
C GLY A 191 -23.95 12.08 -9.74
N GLN A 192 -24.87 11.27 -9.18
CA GLN A 192 -25.96 11.76 -8.33
C GLN A 192 -25.51 12.53 -7.07
N PHE A 193 -24.26 12.38 -6.64
CA PHE A 193 -23.67 13.08 -5.49
C PHE A 193 -22.98 14.39 -5.88
N VAL A 194 -22.93 14.74 -7.16
CA VAL A 194 -22.26 15.93 -7.68
C VAL A 194 -23.29 16.90 -8.27
N GLN A 195 -23.03 18.19 -8.11
CA GLN A 195 -23.80 19.27 -8.71
C GLN A 195 -23.27 19.58 -10.12
N PRO A 196 -24.08 20.22 -10.99
CA PRO A 196 -23.61 20.62 -12.32
C PRO A 196 -22.39 21.56 -12.33
N ASP A 197 -22.07 22.20 -11.19
CA ASP A 197 -20.90 23.06 -11.02
C ASP A 197 -19.63 22.28 -10.63
N GLY A 198 -19.67 20.94 -10.63
CA GLY A 198 -18.54 20.07 -10.27
C GLY A 198 -18.33 19.91 -8.75
N THR A 199 -19.19 20.49 -7.90
CA THR A 199 -19.06 20.35 -6.45
C THR A 199 -19.96 19.24 -5.90
N PHE A 200 -19.51 18.55 -4.84
CA PHE A 200 -20.35 17.58 -4.14
C PHE A 200 -21.63 18.22 -3.57
N LYS A 201 -22.79 17.58 -3.72
CA LYS A 201 -24.06 18.04 -3.13
C LYS A 201 -23.93 18.17 -1.61
N TRP A 202 -24.61 19.18 -1.05
CA TRP A 202 -24.52 19.52 0.38
C TRP A 202 -24.73 18.31 1.31
N PHE A 203 -25.69 17.43 1.00
CA PHE A 203 -25.98 16.27 1.85
C PHE A 203 -24.82 15.26 1.85
N PHE A 204 -24.08 15.12 0.75
CA PHE A 204 -22.91 14.24 0.68
C PHE A 204 -21.75 14.82 1.49
N ARG A 205 -21.60 16.15 1.47
CA ARG A 205 -20.59 16.86 2.26
C ARG A 205 -20.91 16.83 3.76
N GLU A 206 -22.13 17.18 4.14
CA GLU A 206 -22.50 17.46 5.53
C GLU A 206 -23.03 16.24 6.30
N ARG A 207 -23.51 15.20 5.60
CA ARG A 207 -23.96 13.95 6.26
C ARG A 207 -22.88 12.86 6.30
N GLY A 208 -21.62 13.26 6.19
CA GLY A 208 -20.47 12.37 6.36
C GLY A 208 -20.10 11.54 5.13
N GLY A 209 -20.72 11.74 3.96
CA GLY A 209 -20.36 11.05 2.73
C GLY A 209 -18.89 11.25 2.36
N LEU A 210 -18.44 12.51 2.32
CA LEU A 210 -17.02 12.83 2.08
C LEU A 210 -16.08 12.27 3.14
N GLU A 211 -16.47 12.33 4.42
CA GLU A 211 -15.65 11.78 5.50
C GLU A 211 -15.53 10.25 5.37
N HIS A 212 -16.60 9.55 5.02
CA HIS A 212 -16.55 8.11 4.72
C HIS A 212 -15.67 7.80 3.52
N THR A 213 -15.77 8.60 2.45
CA THR A 213 -14.92 8.51 1.25
C THR A 213 -13.45 8.66 1.62
N ARG A 214 -13.11 9.69 2.40
CA ARG A 214 -11.74 9.90 2.90
C ARG A 214 -11.24 8.72 3.72
N GLN A 215 -12.02 8.27 4.69
CA GLN A 215 -11.62 7.14 5.54
C GLN A 215 -11.45 5.85 4.73
N GLN A 216 -12.21 5.65 3.65
CA GLN A 216 -12.01 4.54 2.72
C GLN A 216 -10.68 4.67 1.97
N ALA A 217 -10.41 5.83 1.39
CA ALA A 217 -9.16 6.11 0.70
C ALA A 217 -7.94 5.91 1.61
N GLU A 218 -7.99 6.41 2.86
CA GLU A 218 -6.90 6.24 3.82
C GLU A 218 -6.61 4.78 4.16
N ARG A 219 -7.67 3.97 4.35
CA ARG A 219 -7.52 2.52 4.61
C ARG A 219 -6.91 1.81 3.41
N GLN A 220 -7.35 2.14 2.20
CA GLN A 220 -6.85 1.53 0.97
C GLN A 220 -5.40 1.91 0.71
N VAL A 221 -5.03 3.19 0.80
CA VAL A 221 -3.64 3.65 0.66
C VAL A 221 -2.74 2.95 1.67
N ARG A 222 -3.19 2.80 2.93
CA ARG A 222 -2.41 2.10 3.96
C ARG A 222 -2.24 0.61 3.64
N ALA A 223 -3.29 -0.06 3.20
CA ALA A 223 -3.24 -1.47 2.83
C ALA A 223 -2.43 -1.70 1.54
N ALA A 224 -2.44 -0.76 0.62
CA ALA A 224 -1.69 -0.80 -0.63
C ALA A 224 -0.18 -0.72 -0.39
N GLY A 225 0.28 -0.13 0.71
CA GLY A 225 1.69 -0.18 1.10
C GLY A 225 2.65 0.34 0.00
N GLY A 226 2.22 1.37 -0.74
CA GLY A 226 2.97 1.98 -1.85
C GLY A 226 2.55 1.51 -3.25
N ARG A 227 1.67 0.50 -3.36
CA ARG A 227 1.01 0.17 -4.64
C ARG A 227 0.05 1.30 -5.05
N PRO A 228 -0.06 1.63 -6.35
CA PRO A 228 -1.06 2.57 -6.83
C PRO A 228 -2.48 2.08 -6.52
N VAL A 229 -3.35 3.01 -6.12
CA VAL A 229 -4.78 2.78 -5.95
C VAL A 229 -5.54 3.61 -6.99
N GLU A 230 -6.39 2.95 -7.77
CA GLU A 230 -7.24 3.62 -8.76
C GLU A 230 -8.70 3.51 -8.33
N TRP A 231 -9.43 4.62 -8.36
CA TRP A 231 -10.88 4.62 -8.24
C TRP A 231 -11.52 4.82 -9.61
N TRP A 232 -12.05 3.75 -10.17
CA TRP A 232 -12.71 3.82 -11.46
C TRP A 232 -14.13 4.32 -11.25
N CYS A 233 -14.47 5.42 -11.91
CA CYS A 233 -15.75 6.09 -11.77
C CYS A 233 -16.50 6.01 -13.10
N ALA A 234 -17.77 5.61 -13.05
CA ALA A 234 -18.62 5.59 -14.24
C ALA A 234 -18.96 7.02 -14.71
N ASP A 235 -19.16 7.95 -13.77
CA ASP A 235 -19.54 9.33 -14.05
C ASP A 235 -18.31 10.26 -14.07
N GLU A 236 -18.12 11.01 -15.16
CA GLU A 236 -16.99 11.93 -15.35
C GLU A 236 -16.95 13.01 -14.27
N GLU A 237 -18.09 13.66 -14.00
CA GLU A 237 -18.19 14.73 -13.02
C GLU A 237 -17.85 14.27 -11.61
N PHE A 238 -18.09 12.98 -11.30
CA PHE A 238 -17.72 12.40 -10.01
C PHE A 238 -16.23 12.14 -9.92
N ALA A 239 -15.60 11.63 -10.99
CA ALA A 239 -14.14 11.46 -11.04
C ALA A 239 -13.42 12.79 -10.79
N ASP A 240 -13.86 13.86 -11.48
CA ASP A 240 -13.27 15.19 -11.37
C ASP A 240 -13.46 15.80 -9.97
N ALA A 241 -14.69 15.77 -9.45
CA ALA A 241 -14.99 16.27 -8.10
C ALA A 241 -14.18 15.52 -7.03
N LEU A 242 -14.00 14.22 -7.22
CA LEU A 242 -13.27 13.37 -6.32
C LEU A 242 -11.76 13.63 -6.37
N ASN A 243 -11.17 13.82 -7.55
CA ASN A 243 -9.77 14.22 -7.68
C ASN A 243 -9.52 15.57 -7.01
N ASP A 244 -10.36 16.59 -7.23
CA ASP A 244 -10.22 17.89 -6.53
C ASP A 244 -10.29 17.74 -5.01
N TYR A 245 -11.14 16.83 -4.51
CA TYR A 245 -11.22 16.54 -3.08
C TYR A 245 -9.98 15.80 -2.55
N LEU A 246 -9.54 14.74 -3.22
CA LEU A 246 -8.38 13.92 -2.84
C LEU A 246 -7.08 14.74 -2.89
N ASP A 247 -6.94 15.60 -3.89
CA ASP A 247 -5.77 16.48 -4.05
C ASP A 247 -5.67 17.52 -2.94
N ARG A 248 -6.77 17.91 -2.29
CA ARG A 248 -6.70 18.83 -1.14
C ARG A 248 -6.24 18.13 0.14
N ASP A 249 -6.31 16.80 0.21
CA ASP A 249 -5.79 16.04 1.33
C ASP A 249 -4.30 15.71 1.12
N VAL A 250 -3.44 16.30 1.96
CA VAL A 250 -1.97 16.14 1.89
C VAL A 250 -1.54 14.67 2.01
N TYR A 251 -2.28 13.83 2.74
CA TYR A 251 -1.94 12.43 2.88
C TYR A 251 -2.35 11.60 1.66
N LEU A 252 -3.46 11.94 0.99
CA LEU A 252 -4.01 11.15 -0.12
C LEU A 252 -3.50 11.59 -1.50
N ARG A 253 -3.13 12.86 -1.66
CA ARG A 253 -2.62 13.44 -2.92
C ARG A 253 -1.57 12.54 -3.58
N GLY A 254 -1.85 12.11 -4.82
CA GLY A 254 -0.95 11.28 -5.65
C GLY A 254 -0.76 9.84 -5.18
N LYS A 255 -1.49 9.38 -4.15
CA LYS A 255 -1.49 7.96 -3.71
C LYS A 255 -2.72 7.21 -4.18
N ILE A 256 -3.75 7.95 -4.53
CA ILE A 256 -5.02 7.46 -5.04
C ILE A 256 -5.52 8.45 -6.07
N GLU A 257 -5.95 7.94 -7.22
CA GLU A 257 -6.43 8.75 -8.33
C GLU A 257 -7.78 8.21 -8.81
N ALA A 258 -8.72 9.13 -9.09
CA ALA A 258 -9.99 8.80 -9.68
C ALA A 258 -9.91 8.89 -11.20
N PHE A 259 -10.39 7.86 -11.89
CA PHE A 259 -10.42 7.80 -13.35
C PHE A 259 -11.83 7.67 -13.84
N HIS A 260 -12.23 8.53 -14.78
CA HIS A 260 -13.44 8.31 -15.55
C HIS A 260 -13.26 7.10 -16.48
N LYS A 261 -14.09 6.08 -16.25
CA LYS A 261 -14.13 4.81 -16.98
C LYS A 261 -15.60 4.48 -17.21
N PRO A 262 -16.23 4.98 -18.29
CA PRO A 262 -17.66 4.85 -18.49
C PRO A 262 -18.07 3.40 -18.71
N TYR A 263 -19.37 3.13 -18.63
CA TYR A 263 -19.91 1.81 -18.90
C TYR A 263 -19.55 1.33 -20.33
N PRO A 264 -19.45 0.02 -20.59
CA PRO A 264 -19.11 -0.52 -21.91
C PRO A 264 -19.99 0.02 -23.04
N GLU A 265 -21.29 0.15 -22.80
CA GLU A 265 -22.29 0.64 -23.75
C GLU A 265 -22.12 2.13 -24.09
N GLU A 266 -21.38 2.88 -23.28
CA GLU A 266 -21.11 4.31 -23.47
C GLU A 266 -19.75 4.56 -24.16
N GLN A 267 -18.94 3.53 -24.38
CA GLN A 267 -17.61 3.63 -25.00
C GLN A 267 -17.63 3.62 -26.54
N SER A 268 -18.82 3.62 -27.16
CA SER A 268 -19.02 3.46 -28.62
C SER A 268 -19.02 4.77 -29.41
#